data_AF-A0A944M6U0-F1
#
_entry.id   AF-A0A944M6U0-F1
#
_cell.length_a   1.000
_cell.length_b   1.000
_cell.length_c   1.000
_cell.angle_alpha   90.00
_cell.angle_beta   90.00
_cell.angle_gamma   90.00
#
_symmetry.space_group_name_H-M   'P 1'
#
loop_
_entity.id
_entity.type
_entity.pdbx_description
1 polymer ?
#
loop_
_entity_poly.entity_id
_entity_poly.type
_entity_poly.pdbx_seq_one_letter_code
_entity_poly.pdbx_strand_id
1 'polypeptide(L)'
;MRISEHRIHCEMCHLLEEESGNRGFTIQVPIDIASQNEHLLATIFCRIDAHSHQLTLQGLSDAKGQEVTLSESENSKLASVLKRVEESRICGNAKICPQRIVQLVSELHNRMKE
;
A
#
# COMPACT_ATOMS: atom_id res chain seq x y z
N MET A 1 -6.59 11.26 25.57
CA MET A 1 -6.98 10.14 24.69
C MET A 1 -6.25 10.32 23.36
N ARG A 2 -5.15 9.61 23.13
CA ARG A 2 -4.56 9.52 21.78
C ARG A 2 -5.23 8.32 21.13
N ILE A 3 -6.04 8.59 20.11
CA ILE A 3 -6.61 7.54 19.27
C ILE A 3 -5.45 7.09 18.39
N SER A 4 -4.81 5.99 18.76
CA SER A 4 -3.80 5.36 17.90
C SER A 4 -4.53 4.69 16.75
N GLU A 5 -4.79 5.44 15.68
CA GLU A 5 -5.38 4.92 14.45
C GLU A 5 -4.30 4.21 13.63
N HIS A 6 -4.68 3.16 12.91
CA HIS A 6 -3.79 2.58 11.90
C HIS A 6 -3.64 3.59 10.77
N ARG A 7 -2.42 3.93 10.40
CA ARG A 7 -2.14 4.92 9.35
C ARG A 7 -1.18 4.33 8.33
N ILE A 8 -1.48 4.56 7.05
CA ILE A 8 -0.59 4.22 5.94
C ILE A 8 0.04 5.53 5.45
N HIS A 9 1.37 5.60 5.45
CA HIS A 9 2.12 6.78 5.01
C HIS A 9 2.36 6.70 3.51
N CYS A 10 1.28 6.82 2.72
CA CYS A 10 1.29 6.72 1.26
C CYS A 10 2.28 7.69 0.58
N GLU A 11 2.64 8.79 1.24
CA GLU A 11 3.64 9.76 0.83
C GLU A 11 5.08 9.23 0.87
N MET A 12 5.31 8.14 1.60
CA MET A 12 6.61 7.48 1.76
C MET A 12 6.69 6.14 1.01
N CYS A 13 5.72 5.83 0.13
CA CYS A 13 5.75 4.60 -0.65
C CYS A 13 7.02 4.49 -1.50
N HIS A 14 7.61 3.29 -1.52
CA HIS A 14 8.74 2.97 -2.38
C HIS A 14 8.35 1.83 -3.33
N LEU A 15 8.71 1.97 -4.60
CA LEU A 15 8.52 0.91 -5.58
C LEU A 15 9.60 -0.15 -5.40
N LEU A 16 9.20 -1.39 -5.11
CA LEU A 16 10.11 -2.53 -5.04
C LEU A 16 10.24 -3.21 -6.40
N GLU A 17 9.11 -3.47 -7.06
CA GLU A 17 9.08 -4.26 -8.29
C GLU A 17 7.92 -3.84 -9.19
N GLU A 18 8.14 -3.89 -10.51
CA GLU A 18 7.11 -3.72 -11.53
C GLU A 18 6.82 -5.09 -12.17
N GLU A 19 5.64 -5.65 -11.93
CA GLU A 19 5.27 -6.93 -12.55
C GLU A 19 4.62 -6.69 -13.92
N SER A 20 5.45 -6.72 -14.96
CA SER A 20 5.05 -6.45 -16.36
C SER A 20 4.04 -7.44 -16.96
N GLY A 21 3.60 -8.47 -16.24
CA GLY A 21 2.57 -9.44 -16.68
C GLY A 21 1.22 -9.36 -15.95
N ASN A 22 1.22 -8.99 -14.66
CA ASN A 22 0.01 -9.01 -13.82
C ASN A 22 -0.73 -7.66 -13.76
N ARG A 23 -0.27 -6.65 -14.51
CA ARG A 23 -0.79 -5.27 -14.45
C ARG A 23 -0.75 -4.74 -13.01
N GLY A 24 0.37 -4.98 -12.34
CA GLY A 24 0.56 -4.59 -10.96
C GLY A 24 2.01 -4.29 -10.65
N PHE A 25 2.23 -3.83 -9.44
CA PHE A 25 3.53 -3.47 -8.93
C PHE A 25 3.55 -3.65 -7.42
N THR A 26 4.72 -3.96 -6.89
CA THR A 26 4.92 -4.16 -5.46
C THR A 26 5.54 -2.90 -4.88
N ILE A 27 4.92 -2.38 -3.83
CA ILE A 27 5.45 -1.26 -3.07
C ILE A 27 5.77 -1.69 -1.65
N GLN A 28 6.66 -0.94 -1.02
CA GLN A 28 6.84 -0.91 0.41
C GLN A 28 6.35 0.42 0.95
N VAL A 29 5.56 0.42 2.01
CA VAL A 29 5.05 1.63 2.64
C VAL A 29 5.17 1.54 4.16
N PRO A 30 5.67 2.58 4.83
CA PRO A 30 5.61 2.66 6.28
C PRO A 30 4.16 2.73 6.76
N ILE A 31 3.84 2.00 7.83
CA ILE A 31 2.54 2.02 8.48
C ILE A 31 2.69 2.20 10.00
N ASP A 32 1.75 2.93 10.58
CA ASP A 32 1.56 2.99 12.02
C ASP A 32 0.52 1.96 12.42
N ILE A 33 0.88 1.12 13.40
CA ILE A 33 -0.05 0.19 14.02
C ILE A 33 -0.19 0.56 15.48
N ALA A 34 -1.42 0.59 15.96
CA ALA A 34 -1.75 1.08 17.30
C ALA A 34 -1.00 0.36 18.44
N SER A 35 -0.70 -0.93 18.28
CA SER A 35 0.02 -1.73 19.27
C SER A 35 1.55 -1.61 19.17
N GLN A 36 2.06 -1.07 18.07
CA GLN A 36 3.48 -0.99 17.80
C GLN A 36 4.00 0.39 18.15
N ASN A 37 5.16 0.43 18.81
CA ASN A 37 5.83 1.69 19.16
C ASN A 37 6.76 2.19 18.04
N GLU A 38 6.83 1.46 16.93
CA GLU A 38 7.64 1.78 15.77
C GLU A 38 6.85 1.61 14.47
N HIS A 39 7.32 2.27 13.41
CA HIS A 39 6.77 2.11 12.07
C HIS A 39 7.09 0.70 11.56
N LEU A 40 6.06 -0.02 11.11
CA LEU A 40 6.27 -1.23 10.33
C LEU A 40 6.38 -0.87 8.85
N LEU A 41 7.08 -1.70 8.10
CA LEU A 41 7.13 -1.64 6.65
C LEU A 41 6.17 -2.68 6.08
N ALA A 42 5.13 -2.21 5.40
CA ALA A 42 4.17 -3.05 4.71
C ALA A 42 4.59 -3.25 3.25
N THR A 43 4.80 -4.50 2.86
CA THR A 43 4.97 -4.88 1.46
C THR A 43 3.59 -5.15 0.87
N ILE A 44 3.20 -4.36 -0.12
CA ILE A 44 1.86 -4.37 -0.70
C ILE A 44 2.00 -4.57 -2.20
N PHE A 45 1.31 -5.58 -2.72
CA PHE A 45 1.10 -5.72 -4.15
C PHE A 45 -0.12 -4.88 -4.56
N CYS A 46 0.11 -3.93 -5.46
CA CYS A 46 -0.90 -3.08 -6.04
C CYS A 46 -1.25 -3.62 -7.43
N ARG A 47 -2.47 -4.10 -7.61
CA ARG A 47 -3.02 -4.44 -8.91
C ARG A 47 -3.93 -3.32 -9.38
N ILE A 48 -3.70 -2.84 -10.60
CA ILE A 48 -4.47 -1.76 -11.18
C ILE A 48 -5.12 -2.26 -12.46
N ASP A 49 -6.45 -2.15 -12.51
CA ASP A 49 -7.22 -2.37 -13.72
C ASP A 49 -8.07 -1.12 -14.08
N ALA A 50 -8.78 -1.16 -15.21
CA ALA A 50 -9.53 0.00 -15.73
C ALA A 50 -10.68 0.43 -14.81
N HIS A 51 -11.12 -0.45 -13.92
CA HIS A 51 -12.31 -0.28 -13.11
C HIS A 51 -12.02 -0.40 -11.61
N SER A 52 -10.88 -0.95 -11.22
CA SER A 52 -10.55 -1.33 -9.85
C SER A 52 -9.07 -1.11 -9.51
N HIS A 53 -8.84 -0.75 -8.24
CA HIS A 53 -7.53 -0.76 -7.59
C HIS A 53 -7.62 -1.79 -6.47
N GLN A 54 -6.74 -2.78 -6.50
CA GLN A 54 -6.66 -3.83 -5.49
C GLN A 54 -5.28 -3.80 -4.82
N LEU A 55 -5.27 -3.86 -3.51
CA LEU A 55 -4.10 -3.81 -2.63
C LEU A 55 -4.07 -5.08 -1.79
N THR A 56 -3.07 -5.90 -2.03
CA THR A 56 -2.84 -7.13 -1.28
C THR A 56 -1.62 -6.95 -0.39
N LEU A 57 -1.81 -7.01 0.92
CA LEU A 57 -0.70 -7.07 1.87
C LEU A 57 0.03 -8.42 1.69
N GLN A 58 1.29 -8.38 1.30
CA GLN A 58 2.13 -9.57 1.12
C GLN A 58 2.97 -9.88 2.36
N GLY A 59 3.33 -8.86 3.13
CA GLY A 59 4.13 -9.04 4.33
C GLY A 59 4.27 -7.75 5.13
N LEU A 60 4.73 -7.92 6.37
CA LEU A 60 5.04 -6.85 7.30
C LEU A 60 6.41 -7.12 7.90
N SER A 61 7.23 -6.07 7.98
CA SER A 61 8.50 -6.14 8.68
C SER A 61 8.73 -4.94 9.59
N ASP A 62 9.58 -5.12 10.60
CA ASP A 62 10.07 -4.01 11.42
C ASP A 62 11.16 -3.21 10.68
N ALA A 63 11.68 -2.15 11.31
CA ALA A 63 12.77 -1.35 10.76
C ALA A 63 14.09 -2.12 10.55
N LYS A 64 14.21 -3.32 11.12
CA LYS A 64 15.37 -4.21 10.99
C LYS A 64 15.16 -5.27 9.90
N GLY A 65 13.99 -5.26 9.23
CA GLY A 65 13.64 -6.23 8.21
C GLY A 65 13.17 -7.58 8.76
N GLN A 66 12.90 -7.69 10.06
CA GLN A 66 12.34 -8.90 10.64
C GLN A 66 10.83 -8.96 10.37
N GLU A 67 10.34 -10.12 9.98
CA GLU A 67 8.91 -10.33 9.74
C GLU A 67 8.10 -10.15 11.02
N VAL A 68 6.99 -9.41 10.92
CA VAL A 68 6.09 -9.14 12.04
C VAL A 68 4.72 -9.73 11.74
N THR A 69 4.27 -10.61 12.64
CA THR A 69 2.91 -11.15 12.59
C THR A 69 2.01 -10.35 13.52
N LEU A 70 0.91 -9.81 12.97
CA LEU A 70 -0.09 -9.10 13.74
C LEU A 70 -1.14 -10.05 14.31
N SER A 71 -1.81 -9.59 15.37
CA SER A 71 -3.03 -10.25 15.84
C SER A 71 -4.15 -10.16 14.81
N GLU A 72 -5.11 -11.10 14.85
CA GLU A 72 -6.25 -11.12 13.91
C GLU A 72 -7.06 -9.80 13.92
N SER A 73 -7.22 -9.21 15.11
CA SER A 73 -7.92 -7.92 15.26
C SER A 73 -7.19 -6.79 14.53
N GLU A 74 -5.86 -6.78 14.55
CA GLU A 74 -5.06 -5.76 13.88
C GLU A 74 -4.97 -5.99 12.39
N ASN A 75 -4.82 -7.24 11.95
CA ASN A 75 -4.94 -7.60 10.55
C ASN A 75 -6.29 -7.15 9.97
N SER A 76 -7.38 -7.34 10.72
CA SER A 76 -8.71 -6.88 10.29
C SER A 76 -8.81 -5.36 10.17
N LYS A 77 -8.18 -4.62 11.09
CA LYS A 77 -8.13 -3.14 11.03
C LYS A 77 -7.27 -2.67 9.86
N LEU A 78 -6.08 -3.25 9.67
CA LEU A 78 -5.19 -2.94 8.56
C LEU A 78 -5.85 -3.23 7.22
N ALA A 79 -6.51 -4.38 7.08
CA ALA A 79 -7.29 -4.71 5.89
C ALA A 79 -8.42 -3.69 5.63
N SER A 80 -9.09 -3.21 6.67
CA SER A 80 -10.10 -2.16 6.55
C SER A 80 -9.50 -0.83 6.04
N VAL A 81 -8.30 -0.46 6.51
CA VAL A 81 -7.60 0.73 6.02
C VAL A 81 -7.15 0.56 4.57
N LEU A 82 -6.57 -0.60 4.21
CA LEU A 82 -6.18 -0.90 2.82
C LEU A 82 -7.39 -0.83 1.88
N LYS A 83 -8.52 -1.40 2.28
CA LYS A 83 -9.76 -1.32 1.51
C LYS A 83 -10.24 0.10 1.28
N ARG A 84 -10.09 1.00 2.26
CA ARG A 84 -10.41 2.43 2.06
C ARG A 84 -9.48 3.08 1.03
N VAL A 85 -8.20 2.70 1.00
CA VAL A 85 -7.23 3.18 0.01
C VAL A 85 -7.60 2.72 -1.40
N GLU A 86 -8.04 1.46 -1.55
CA GLU A 86 -8.61 0.91 -2.80
C GLU A 86 -9.85 1.67 -3.26
N GLU A 87 -10.86 1.77 -2.41
CA GLU A 87 -12.16 2.40 -2.72
C GLU A 87 -12.01 3.87 -3.07
N SER A 88 -11.11 4.56 -2.38
CA SER A 88 -10.81 5.99 -2.60
C SER A 88 -9.81 6.22 -3.74
N ARG A 89 -9.28 5.15 -4.35
CA ARG A 89 -8.30 5.19 -5.46
C ARG A 89 -7.11 6.11 -5.15
N ILE A 90 -6.57 6.00 -3.93
CA ILE A 90 -5.49 6.87 -3.47
C ILE A 90 -4.18 6.53 -4.18
N CYS A 91 -3.96 5.27 -4.55
CA CYS A 91 -2.78 4.85 -5.30
C CYS A 91 -2.69 5.56 -6.66
N GLY A 92 -1.59 6.28 -6.88
CA GLY A 92 -1.40 7.11 -8.06
C GLY A 92 -1.98 8.54 -7.95
N ASN A 93 -2.53 8.93 -6.79
CA ASN A 93 -2.96 10.30 -6.56
C ASN A 93 -1.74 11.22 -6.40
N ALA A 94 -1.55 12.15 -7.33
CA ALA A 94 -0.39 13.06 -7.37
C ALA A 94 -0.24 13.98 -6.14
N LYS A 95 -1.26 14.14 -5.30
CA LYS A 95 -1.18 14.92 -4.06
C LYS A 95 -0.56 14.15 -2.89
N ILE A 96 -0.55 12.82 -2.97
CA ILE A 96 -0.19 11.93 -1.86
C ILE A 96 0.91 10.97 -2.29
N CYS A 97 0.76 10.30 -3.43
CA CYS A 97 1.72 9.33 -3.90
C CYS A 97 2.99 9.99 -4.47
N PRO A 98 4.17 9.38 -4.25
CA PRO A 98 5.39 9.77 -4.93
C PRO A 98 5.24 9.75 -6.45
N GLN A 99 5.91 10.70 -7.12
CA GLN A 99 5.77 10.91 -8.57
C GLN A 99 6.02 9.65 -9.40
N ARG A 100 6.99 8.82 -9.00
CA ARG A 100 7.29 7.55 -9.71
C ARG A 100 6.10 6.59 -9.69
N ILE A 101 5.39 6.47 -8.57
CA ILE A 101 4.17 5.65 -8.47
C ILE A 101 3.06 6.25 -9.32
N VAL A 102 2.89 7.58 -9.28
CA VAL A 102 1.88 8.29 -10.11
C VAL A 102 2.09 8.03 -11.60
N GLN A 103 3.34 8.08 -12.07
CA GLN A 103 3.70 7.78 -13.46
C GLN A 103 3.37 6.33 -13.82
N LEU A 104 3.79 5.37 -12.98
CA LEU A 104 3.53 3.95 -13.18
C LEU A 104 2.03 3.64 -13.27
N VAL A 105 1.22 4.17 -12.34
CA VAL A 105 -0.24 4.01 -12.36
C VAL A 105 -0.84 4.61 -13.64
N SER A 106 -0.34 5.77 -14.08
CA SER A 106 -0.82 6.42 -15.30
C SER A 106 -0.50 5.61 -16.56
N GLU A 107 0.71 5.05 -16.64
CA GLU A 107 1.13 4.17 -17.73
C GLU A 107 0.28 2.89 -17.78
N LEU A 108 0.03 2.28 -16.62
CA LEU A 108 -0.84 1.10 -16.52
C LEU A 108 -2.25 1.41 -17.00
N HIS A 109 -2.85 2.52 -16.60
CA HIS A 109 -4.17 2.92 -17.11
C HIS A 109 -4.18 3.18 -18.63
N ASN A 110 -3.10 3.74 -19.19
CA ASN A 110 -3.02 4.01 -20.63
C ASN A 110 -2.94 2.72 -21.45
N ARG A 111 -2.11 1.75 -21.04
CA ARG A 111 -2.00 0.43 -21.68
C ARG A 111 -3.32 -0.37 -21.70
N MET A 112 -4.29 0.02 -20.88
CA MET A 112 -5.61 -0.62 -20.80
C MET A 112 -6.67 0.04 -21.67
N LYS A 113 -6.39 1.22 -22.21
CA LYS A 113 -7.25 1.89 -23.20
C LYS A 113 -6.93 1.47 -24.63
N GLU A 114 -5.75 0.88 -24.84
CA GLU A 114 -5.30 0.23 -26.08
C GLU A 114 -5.88 -1.18 -26.18
#